data_AF-A0A3M7BYP0-F1
#
_entry.id   AF-A0A3M7BYP0-F1
#
_cell.length_a   1.000
_cell.length_b   1.000
_cell.length_c   1.000
_cell.angle_alpha   90.00
_cell.angle_beta   90.00
_cell.angle_gamma   90.00
#
_symmetry.space_group_name_H-M   'P 1'
#
loop_
_entity.id
_entity.type
_entity.pdbx_description
1 polymer ?
#
loop_
_entity_poly.entity_id
_entity_poly.type
_entity_poly.pdbx_seq_one_letter_code
_entity_poly.pdbx_strand_id
1 'polypeptide(L)'
;FNRYVNVSQLKHYFNVSNSYVLTKLYIVLFPWRHRPWSRQQSRLDPSARNTDFLPPREDINNPDMYIPLMSFTTYILLSTLLAGLNGRFEPQLLGITFSNASVIILLELLVLWGGKYFLNIESSSQIYDLVAYSGYKFVGVIVTIAVSALWNKGVGTGGWVGWGVFGYAFLSNAFFL
;
A
#
# COMPACT_ATOMS: atom_id res chain seq x y z
N PHE A 1 -18.73 -19.69 1.15
CA PHE A 1 -17.91 -18.50 0.83
C PHE A 1 -18.33 -17.24 1.59
N ASN A 2 -19.61 -16.86 1.59
CA ASN A 2 -20.11 -15.64 2.27
C ASN A 2 -19.99 -15.62 3.82
N ARG A 3 -19.52 -16.70 4.45
CA ARG A 3 -19.41 -16.85 5.92
C ARG A 3 -18.02 -16.50 6.47
N TYR A 4 -16.98 -16.51 5.63
CA TYR A 4 -15.59 -16.22 6.03
C TYR A 4 -15.02 -14.97 5.36
N VAL A 5 -15.51 -14.62 4.17
CA VAL A 5 -15.12 -13.40 3.45
C VAL A 5 -16.39 -12.72 2.96
N ASN A 6 -16.60 -11.47 3.40
CA ASN A 6 -17.67 -10.65 2.87
C ASN A 6 -17.26 -10.09 1.50
N VAL A 7 -17.68 -10.77 0.45
CA VAL A 7 -17.33 -10.42 -0.95
C VAL A 7 -17.86 -9.02 -1.31
N SER A 8 -18.97 -8.59 -0.71
CA SER A 8 -19.53 -7.25 -0.93
C SER A 8 -18.62 -6.15 -0.38
N GLN A 9 -18.06 -6.37 0.81
CA GLN A 9 -17.08 -5.45 1.40
C GLN A 9 -15.79 -5.44 0.59
N LEU A 10 -15.29 -6.61 0.16
CA LEU A 10 -14.08 -6.66 -0.66
C LEU A 10 -14.27 -5.91 -2.00
N LYS A 11 -15.42 -6.08 -2.65
CA LYS A 11 -15.77 -5.34 -3.88
C LYS A 11 -15.76 -3.83 -3.67
N HIS A 12 -16.13 -3.35 -2.48
CA HIS A 12 -16.08 -1.94 -2.13
C HIS A 12 -14.63 -1.40 -2.15
N TYR A 13 -13.66 -2.10 -1.56
CA TYR A 13 -12.24 -1.69 -1.54
C TYR A 13 -11.55 -1.72 -2.91
N PHE A 14 -12.08 -2.50 -3.86
CA PHE A 14 -11.57 -2.56 -5.24
C PHE A 14 -12.34 -1.65 -6.21
N ASN A 15 -13.35 -0.91 -5.75
CA ASN A 15 -14.09 0.04 -6.58
C ASN A 15 -13.28 1.33 -6.78
N VAL A 16 -12.38 1.29 -7.76
CA VAL A 16 -11.36 2.30 -8.03
C VAL A 16 -11.40 2.75 -9.49
N SER A 17 -11.09 4.02 -9.77
CA SER A 17 -10.96 4.57 -11.12
C SER A 17 -9.49 4.92 -11.45
N ASN A 18 -9.11 4.98 -12.73
CA ASN A 18 -7.75 5.34 -13.14
C ASN A 18 -7.34 6.75 -12.65
N SER A 19 -8.25 7.72 -12.74
CA SER A 19 -8.07 9.07 -12.22
C SER A 19 -7.87 9.08 -10.71
N TYR A 20 -8.59 8.22 -9.98
CA TYR A 20 -8.40 8.05 -8.54
C TYR A 20 -6.99 7.54 -8.25
N VAL A 21 -6.51 6.51 -8.97
CA VAL A 21 -5.19 5.90 -8.72
C VAL A 21 -4.10 6.95 -8.87
N LEU A 22 -4.13 7.75 -9.94
CA LEU A 22 -3.15 8.81 -10.16
C LEU A 22 -3.18 9.85 -9.03
N THR A 23 -4.37 10.30 -8.65
CA THR A 23 -4.55 11.25 -7.56
C THR A 23 -4.04 10.69 -6.23
N LYS A 24 -4.31 9.42 -5.95
CA LYS A 24 -3.91 8.79 -4.71
C LYS A 24 -2.42 8.51 -4.64
N LEU A 25 -1.80 8.08 -5.73
CA LEU A 25 -0.34 7.94 -5.82
C LEU A 25 0.35 9.30 -5.57
N TYR A 26 -0.23 10.39 -6.10
CA TYR A 26 0.27 11.73 -5.80
C TYR A 26 0.19 12.06 -4.30
N ILE A 27 -0.93 11.74 -3.65
CA ILE A 27 -1.10 11.97 -2.20
C ILE A 27 -0.14 11.12 -1.38
N VAL A 28 0.08 9.84 -1.74
CA VAL A 28 1.01 8.95 -1.02
C VAL A 28 2.46 9.45 -1.12
N LEU A 29 2.84 10.05 -2.24
CA LEU A 29 4.19 10.58 -2.48
C LEU A 29 4.40 12.03 -2.00
N PHE A 30 3.32 12.80 -1.87
CA PHE A 30 3.33 14.22 -1.52
C PHE A 30 2.18 14.58 -0.54
N PRO A 31 2.06 13.93 0.62
CA PRO A 31 0.89 14.05 1.47
C PRO A 31 0.75 15.45 2.09
N TRP A 32 1.83 16.21 2.30
CA TRP A 32 1.73 17.60 2.80
C TRP A 32 0.91 18.54 1.91
N ARG A 33 0.73 18.20 0.62
CA ARG A 33 -0.08 19.01 -0.30
C ARG A 33 -1.58 18.68 -0.22
N HIS A 34 -1.95 17.57 0.41
CA HIS A 34 -3.34 17.12 0.49
C HIS A 34 -4.06 17.65 1.72
N ARG A 35 -5.23 18.27 1.50
CA ARG A 35 -6.23 18.61 2.53
C ARG A 35 -7.61 18.64 1.87
N PRO A 36 -8.70 18.24 2.55
CA PRO A 36 -8.78 17.68 3.92
C PRO A 36 -8.54 16.16 4.00
N TRP A 37 -8.15 15.66 5.17
CA TRP A 37 -7.91 14.23 5.47
C TRP A 37 -9.12 13.48 6.03
N SER A 38 -10.22 14.18 6.27
CA SER A 38 -11.45 13.57 6.80
C SER A 38 -12.10 12.66 5.77
N ARG A 39 -12.39 11.41 6.15
CA ARG A 39 -13.18 10.49 5.34
C ARG A 39 -14.64 10.94 5.27
N GLN A 40 -15.27 10.74 4.12
CA GLN A 40 -16.69 11.03 3.92
C GLN A 40 -17.52 9.78 4.25
N GLN A 41 -18.51 9.96 5.11
CA GLN A 41 -19.45 8.89 5.48
C GLN A 41 -20.62 8.85 4.50
N SER A 42 -21.01 7.65 4.09
CA SER A 42 -22.18 7.44 3.25
C SER A 42 -23.43 7.74 4.09
N ARG A 43 -24.09 8.87 3.84
CA ARG A 43 -25.30 9.29 4.57
C ARG A 43 -26.56 8.48 4.20
N LEU A 44 -26.40 7.34 3.53
CA LEU A 44 -27.50 6.70 2.81
C LEU A 44 -28.42 5.80 3.65
N ASP A 45 -28.17 5.58 4.96
CA ASP A 45 -29.16 4.90 5.80
C ASP A 45 -29.03 5.23 7.31
N PRO A 46 -30.00 5.91 7.95
CA PRO A 46 -30.05 6.12 9.41
C PRO A 46 -30.18 4.82 10.22
N SER A 47 -30.55 3.71 9.56
CA SER A 47 -30.80 2.39 10.16
C SER A 47 -29.58 1.46 10.12
N ALA A 48 -28.57 1.78 9.32
CA ALA A 48 -27.38 0.95 9.19
C ALA A 48 -26.46 1.14 10.41
N ARG A 49 -26.41 0.12 11.28
CA ARG A 49 -25.57 0.06 12.48
C ARG A 49 -24.06 0.10 12.21
N ASN A 50 -23.65 0.14 10.94
CA ASN A 50 -22.26 0.29 10.51
C ASN A 50 -22.12 1.62 9.77
N THR A 51 -21.20 2.47 10.22
CA THR A 51 -20.77 3.66 9.49
C THR A 51 -20.05 3.24 8.20
N ASP A 52 -20.81 3.04 7.13
CA ASP A 52 -20.23 2.72 5.83
C ASP A 52 -19.64 3.99 5.21
N PHE A 53 -18.34 3.96 4.91
CA PHE A 53 -17.65 5.04 4.20
C PHE A 53 -17.99 5.02 2.70
N LEU A 54 -17.82 6.15 2.01
CA LEU A 54 -17.96 6.16 0.55
C LEU A 54 -16.87 5.28 -0.10
N PRO A 55 -17.17 4.60 -1.22
CA PRO A 55 -16.18 3.80 -1.91
C PRO A 55 -14.96 4.65 -2.34
N PRO A 56 -13.76 4.05 -2.47
CA PRO A 56 -12.55 4.76 -2.85
C PRO A 56 -12.73 5.65 -4.09
N ARG A 57 -13.49 5.19 -5.09
CA ARG A 57 -13.84 5.99 -6.28
C ARG A 57 -14.44 7.37 -5.98
N GLU A 58 -15.18 7.51 -4.89
CA GLU A 58 -15.92 8.72 -4.50
C GLU A 58 -15.23 9.49 -3.35
N ASP A 59 -14.47 8.79 -2.49
CA ASP A 59 -13.67 9.41 -1.43
C ASP A 59 -12.19 9.00 -1.54
N ILE A 60 -11.35 9.98 -1.89
CA ILE A 60 -9.90 9.81 -2.03
C ILE A 60 -9.21 9.37 -0.73
N ASN A 61 -9.76 9.75 0.43
CA ASN A 61 -9.21 9.43 1.74
C ASN A 61 -9.55 8.00 2.20
N ASN A 62 -10.53 7.35 1.57
CA ASN A 62 -10.92 6.00 1.95
C ASN A 62 -9.86 4.98 1.46
N PRO A 63 -9.34 4.08 2.33
CA PRO A 63 -8.36 3.06 1.92
C PRO A 63 -8.85 2.16 0.78
N ASP A 64 -7.93 1.77 -0.10
CA ASP A 64 -8.16 0.84 -1.20
C ASP A 64 -7.20 -0.35 -1.14
N MET A 65 -7.62 -1.49 -1.66
CA MET A 65 -6.76 -2.69 -1.76
C MET A 65 -6.09 -2.84 -3.13
N TYR A 66 -6.45 -1.98 -4.10
CA TYR A 66 -5.91 -2.02 -5.45
C TYR A 66 -4.44 -1.56 -5.50
N ILE A 67 -4.13 -0.38 -4.93
CA ILE A 67 -2.77 0.17 -4.93
C ILE A 67 -1.80 -0.72 -4.12
N PRO A 68 -2.15 -1.19 -2.91
CA PRO A 68 -1.37 -2.20 -2.19
C PRO A 68 -1.01 -3.44 -3.02
N LEU A 69 -2.00 -4.04 -3.68
CA LEU A 69 -1.79 -5.23 -4.50
C LEU A 69 -0.88 -4.94 -5.70
N MET A 70 -1.18 -3.87 -6.45
CA MET A 70 -0.44 -3.50 -7.64
C MET A 70 1.00 -3.08 -7.33
N SER A 71 1.21 -2.33 -6.24
CA SER A 71 2.55 -1.92 -5.80
C SER A 71 3.37 -3.10 -5.29
N PHE A 72 2.77 -4.06 -4.58
CA PHE A 72 3.45 -5.30 -4.21
C PHE A 72 3.94 -6.09 -5.44
N THR A 73 3.08 -6.31 -6.43
CA THR A 73 3.47 -6.99 -7.67
C THR A 73 4.54 -6.21 -8.43
N THR A 74 4.38 -4.88 -8.53
CA THR A 74 5.34 -4.01 -9.23
C THR A 74 6.71 -4.02 -8.55
N TYR A 75 6.76 -4.04 -7.22
CA TYR A 75 8.01 -4.14 -6.46
C TYR A 75 8.79 -5.42 -6.80
N ILE A 76 8.10 -6.57 -6.86
CA ILE A 76 8.73 -7.85 -7.21
C ILE A 76 9.26 -7.83 -8.65
N LEU A 77 8.44 -7.37 -9.59
CA LEU A 77 8.81 -7.29 -11.01
C LEU A 77 9.96 -6.30 -11.23
N LEU A 78 9.92 -5.13 -10.63
CA LEU A 78 10.96 -4.12 -10.78
C LEU A 78 12.30 -4.59 -10.17
N SER A 79 12.27 -5.18 -8.98
CA SER A 79 13.48 -5.67 -8.31
C SER A 79 14.18 -6.76 -9.12
N THR A 80 13.40 -7.70 -9.66
CA THR A 80 13.92 -8.78 -10.52
C THR A 80 14.37 -8.27 -11.89
N LEU A 81 13.64 -7.32 -12.48
CA LEU A 81 14.04 -6.68 -13.74
C LEU A 81 15.39 -5.97 -13.58
N LEU A 82 15.59 -5.20 -12.51
CA LEU A 82 16.85 -4.51 -12.26
C LEU A 82 18.01 -5.49 -12.02
N ALA A 83 17.77 -6.58 -11.30
CA ALA A 83 18.77 -7.65 -11.15
C ALA A 83 19.14 -8.26 -12.52
N GLY A 84 18.16 -8.48 -13.39
CA GLY A 84 18.37 -8.98 -14.74
C GLY A 84 19.13 -8.00 -15.65
N LEU A 85 18.80 -6.71 -15.60
CA LEU A 85 19.51 -5.67 -16.35
C LEU A 85 20.98 -5.53 -15.93
N ASN A 86 21.30 -5.87 -14.68
CA ASN A 86 22.66 -5.90 -14.16
C ASN A 86 23.41 -7.22 -14.43
N GLY A 87 22.87 -8.10 -15.28
CA GLY A 87 23.48 -9.38 -15.64
C GLY A 87 23.39 -10.46 -14.56
N ARG A 88 22.58 -10.26 -13.51
CA ARG A 88 22.35 -11.21 -12.41
C ARG A 88 20.95 -11.81 -12.48
N PHE A 89 20.49 -12.14 -13.69
CA PHE A 89 19.18 -12.75 -13.86
C PHE A 89 19.20 -14.19 -13.37
N GLU A 90 18.44 -14.43 -12.30
CA GLU A 90 18.15 -15.77 -11.83
C GLU A 90 16.62 -15.88 -11.66
N PRO A 91 15.95 -16.87 -12.29
CA PRO A 91 14.51 -16.99 -12.21
C PRO A 91 14.01 -17.22 -10.77
N GLN A 92 14.87 -17.75 -9.90
CA GLN A 92 14.59 -17.96 -8.48
C GLN A 92 14.42 -16.64 -7.70
N LEU A 93 15.02 -15.53 -8.17
CA LEU A 93 14.93 -14.23 -7.49
C LEU A 93 13.49 -13.72 -7.38
N LEU A 94 12.64 -14.04 -8.35
CA LEU A 94 11.23 -13.66 -8.33
C LEU A 94 10.51 -14.35 -7.17
N GLY A 95 10.69 -15.66 -7.05
CA GLY A 95 10.10 -16.46 -5.97
C GLY A 95 10.64 -16.08 -4.59
N ILE A 96 11.95 -15.84 -4.48
CA ILE A 96 12.59 -15.43 -3.22
C ILE A 96 12.10 -14.05 -2.79
N THR A 97 12.07 -13.07 -3.71
CA THR A 97 11.61 -11.71 -3.41
C THR A 97 10.14 -11.70 -3.00
N PHE A 98 9.29 -12.44 -3.71
CA PHE A 98 7.88 -12.62 -3.36
C PHE A 98 7.72 -13.26 -1.98
N SER A 99 8.44 -14.35 -1.70
CA SER A 99 8.32 -15.10 -0.44
C SER A 99 8.77 -14.25 0.75
N ASN A 100 9.93 -13.59 0.64
CA ASN A 100 10.45 -12.72 1.68
C ASN A 100 9.50 -11.55 1.96
N ALA A 101 9.01 -10.87 0.92
CA ALA A 101 8.07 -9.77 1.08
C ALA A 101 6.74 -10.23 1.68
N SER A 102 6.23 -11.40 1.26
CA SER A 102 5.00 -11.99 1.81
C SER A 102 5.16 -12.32 3.30
N VAL A 103 6.27 -12.94 3.71
CA VAL A 103 6.53 -13.26 5.12
C VAL A 103 6.58 -11.98 5.97
N ILE A 104 7.24 -10.92 5.48
CA ILE A 104 7.32 -9.64 6.20
C ILE A 104 5.93 -9.01 6.38
N ILE A 105 5.12 -8.96 5.32
CA ILE A 105 3.75 -8.42 5.39
C ILE A 105 2.89 -9.26 6.34
N LEU A 106 2.97 -10.60 6.25
CA LEU A 106 2.20 -11.49 7.13
C LEU A 106 2.58 -11.28 8.60
N LEU A 107 3.87 -11.17 8.91
CA LEU A 107 4.33 -10.90 10.27
C LEU A 107 3.84 -9.54 10.75
N GLU A 108 3.94 -8.50 9.92
CA GLU A 108 3.42 -7.16 10.24
C GLU A 108 1.92 -7.19 10.52
N LEU A 109 1.13 -7.85 9.68
CA LEU A 109 -0.31 -8.00 9.87
C LEU A 109 -0.65 -8.78 11.15
N LEU A 110 0.13 -9.80 11.50
CA LEU A 110 -0.02 -10.53 12.76
C LEU A 110 0.26 -9.63 13.98
N VAL A 111 1.29 -8.79 13.92
CA VAL A 111 1.60 -7.82 14.97
C VAL A 111 0.48 -6.78 15.11
N LEU A 112 -0.01 -6.23 14.00
CA LEU A 112 -1.12 -5.27 14.02
C LEU A 112 -2.42 -5.91 14.52
N TRP A 113 -2.68 -7.16 14.14
CA TRP A 113 -3.84 -7.91 14.59
C TRP A 113 -3.76 -8.23 16.09
N GLY A 114 -2.58 -8.62 16.58
CA GLY A 114 -2.30 -8.79 18.00
C GLY A 114 -2.51 -7.48 18.76
N GLY A 115 -1.99 -6.35 18.25
CA GLY A 115 -2.20 -5.02 18.84
C GLY A 115 -3.69 -4.66 18.94
N LYS A 116 -4.45 -4.88 17.87
CA LYS A 116 -5.91 -4.69 17.88
C LYS A 116 -6.61 -5.54 18.95
N TYR A 117 -6.20 -6.81 19.07
CA TYR A 117 -6.75 -7.74 20.05
C TYR A 117 -6.47 -7.28 21.48
N PHE A 118 -5.23 -6.89 21.79
CA PHE A 118 -4.85 -6.41 23.12
C PHE A 118 -5.52 -5.08 23.48
N LEU A 119 -5.73 -4.19 22.51
CA LEU A 119 -6.38 -2.89 22.72
C LEU A 119 -7.92 -2.97 22.67
N ASN A 120 -8.50 -4.15 22.46
CA ASN A 120 -9.93 -4.40 22.38
C ASN A 120 -10.69 -3.46 21.43
N ILE A 121 -10.15 -3.22 20.24
CA ILE A 121 -10.79 -2.35 19.25
C ILE A 121 -11.75 -3.19 18.40
N GLU A 122 -13.04 -3.10 18.70
CA GLU A 122 -14.10 -3.82 17.97
C GLU A 122 -14.59 -3.04 16.76
N SER A 123 -13.99 -3.29 15.59
CA SER A 123 -14.59 -2.88 14.31
C SER A 123 -14.28 -3.88 13.20
N SER A 124 -15.29 -4.22 12.41
CA SER A 124 -15.22 -5.27 11.39
C SER A 124 -14.52 -4.81 10.10
N SER A 125 -14.67 -3.54 9.70
CA SER A 125 -13.99 -2.98 8.51
C SER A 125 -12.50 -2.72 8.73
N GLN A 126 -12.06 -2.55 9.98
CA GLN A 126 -10.70 -2.15 10.31
C GLN A 126 -9.64 -3.18 9.89
N ILE A 127 -9.98 -4.48 9.78
CA ILE A 127 -9.00 -5.48 9.30
C ILE A 127 -8.63 -5.20 7.83
N TYR A 128 -9.60 -4.85 6.99
CA TYR A 128 -9.36 -4.51 5.59
C TYR A 128 -8.60 -3.19 5.46
N ASP A 129 -8.92 -2.20 6.29
CA ASP A 129 -8.16 -0.94 6.37
C ASP A 129 -6.70 -1.19 6.75
N LEU A 130 -6.42 -2.03 7.77
CA LEU A 130 -5.06 -2.37 8.19
C LEU A 130 -4.24 -2.98 7.05
N VAL A 131 -4.84 -3.91 6.31
CA VAL A 131 -4.19 -4.55 5.15
C VAL A 131 -3.91 -3.52 4.05
N ALA A 132 -4.87 -2.64 3.76
CA ALA A 132 -4.68 -1.57 2.80
C ALA A 132 -3.52 -0.63 3.21
N TYR A 133 -3.51 -0.20 4.47
CA TYR A 133 -2.48 0.70 4.99
C TYR A 133 -1.07 0.11 5.02
N SER A 134 -0.95 -1.16 5.41
CA SER A 134 0.33 -1.90 5.38
C SER A 134 0.96 -1.91 3.98
N GLY A 135 0.14 -1.96 2.92
CA GLY A 135 0.64 -2.08 1.55
C GLY A 135 1.08 -0.78 0.87
N TYR A 136 0.63 0.40 1.30
CA TYR A 136 1.01 1.66 0.62
C TYR A 136 2.52 1.95 0.65
N LYS A 137 3.25 1.40 1.62
CA LYS A 137 4.71 1.55 1.72
C LYS A 137 5.45 1.10 0.46
N PHE A 138 4.92 0.12 -0.27
CA PHE A 138 5.55 -0.38 -1.49
C PHE A 138 5.63 0.69 -2.57
N VAL A 139 4.72 1.68 -2.58
CA VAL A 139 4.80 2.82 -3.51
C VAL A 139 6.08 3.62 -3.28
N GLY A 140 6.40 3.94 -2.03
CA GLY A 140 7.64 4.65 -1.67
C GLY A 140 8.90 3.83 -1.96
N VAL A 141 8.85 2.51 -1.70
CA VAL A 141 9.96 1.59 -2.01
C VAL A 141 10.22 1.52 -3.52
N ILE A 142 9.17 1.42 -4.35
CA ILE A 142 9.30 1.42 -5.82
C ILE A 142 9.96 2.70 -6.30
N VAL A 143 9.52 3.87 -5.84
CA VAL A 143 10.10 5.16 -6.24
C VAL A 143 11.57 5.23 -5.84
N THR A 144 11.91 4.79 -4.64
CA THR A 144 13.30 4.75 -4.16
C THR A 144 14.18 3.87 -5.05
N ILE A 145 13.72 2.66 -5.36
CA ILE A 145 14.45 1.71 -6.21
C ILE A 145 14.58 2.26 -7.64
N ALA A 146 13.51 2.80 -8.22
CA ALA A 146 13.52 3.35 -9.57
C ALA A 146 14.48 4.54 -9.69
N VAL A 147 14.41 5.51 -8.78
CA VAL A 147 15.26 6.71 -8.82
C VAL A 147 16.73 6.35 -8.55
N SER A 148 17.00 5.50 -7.57
CA SER A 148 18.36 5.05 -7.28
C SER A 148 18.96 4.27 -8.44
N ALA A 149 18.20 3.39 -9.10
CA ALA A 149 18.65 2.66 -10.28
C ALA A 149 19.00 3.57 -11.45
N LEU A 150 18.19 4.60 -11.72
CA LEU A 150 18.44 5.59 -12.77
C LEU A 150 19.69 6.42 -12.50
N TRP A 151 19.90 6.84 -11.25
CA TRP A 151 21.01 7.72 -10.89
C TRP A 151 22.35 6.97 -10.75
N ASN A 152 22.32 5.77 -10.15
CA ASN A 152 23.52 4.98 -9.87
C ASN A 152 23.91 4.04 -11.02
N LYS A 153 23.24 4.11 -12.19
CA LYS A 153 23.49 3.27 -13.37
C LYS A 153 23.56 1.76 -13.05
N GLY A 154 22.73 1.29 -12.12
CA GLY A 154 22.66 -0.14 -11.76
C GLY A 154 23.72 -0.65 -10.78
N VAL A 155 24.64 0.19 -10.28
CA VAL A 155 25.70 -0.26 -9.33
C VAL A 155 25.14 -0.57 -7.92
N GLY A 156 23.90 -0.15 -7.64
CA GLY A 156 23.16 -0.53 -6.43
C GLY A 156 22.16 0.53 -5.98
N THR A 157 21.38 0.21 -4.95
CA THR A 157 20.47 1.16 -4.28
C THR A 157 21.19 2.09 -3.30
N GLY A 158 22.48 1.84 -3.02
CA GLY A 158 23.31 2.64 -2.13
C GLY A 158 23.79 3.94 -2.77
N GLY A 159 23.77 5.03 -1.99
CA GLY A 159 24.26 6.34 -2.42
C GLY A 159 23.47 7.47 -1.76
N TRP A 160 24.02 8.69 -1.77
CA TRP A 160 23.37 9.86 -1.17
C TRP A 160 21.97 10.11 -1.73
N VAL A 161 21.78 9.89 -3.04
CA VAL A 161 20.47 10.03 -3.70
C VAL A 161 19.50 8.94 -3.26
N GLY A 162 19.94 7.67 -3.22
CA GLY A 162 19.10 6.55 -2.77
C GLY A 162 18.63 6.72 -1.33
N TRP A 163 19.55 7.06 -0.42
CA TRP A 163 19.22 7.33 0.99
C TRP A 163 18.35 8.59 1.16
N GLY A 164 18.59 9.63 0.38
CA GLY A 164 17.78 10.85 0.41
C GLY A 164 16.33 10.60 -0.04
N VAL A 165 16.14 9.88 -1.15
CA VAL A 165 14.81 9.51 -1.66
C VAL A 165 14.12 8.53 -0.71
N PHE A 166 14.86 7.57 -0.16
CA PHE A 166 14.33 6.64 0.84
C PHE A 166 13.83 7.38 2.09
N GLY A 167 14.64 8.28 2.64
CA GLY A 167 14.28 9.07 3.82
C GLY A 167 13.04 9.93 3.56
N TYR A 168 12.97 10.57 2.40
CA TYR A 168 11.79 11.32 1.98
C TYR A 168 10.54 10.42 1.84
N ALA A 169 10.66 9.27 1.16
CA ALA A 169 9.54 8.36 0.95
C ALA A 169 9.05 7.74 2.27
N PHE A 170 9.97 7.46 3.20
CA PHE A 170 9.65 7.01 4.54
C PHE A 170 8.88 8.06 5.34
N LEU A 171 9.34 9.31 5.36
CA LEU A 171 8.65 10.42 6.04
C LEU A 171 7.29 10.73 5.41
N SER A 172 7.21 10.68 4.08
CA SER A 172 5.95 10.81 3.34
C SER A 172 4.95 9.73 3.77
N ASN A 173 5.36 8.46 3.75
CA ASN A 173 4.50 7.36 4.16
C ASN A 173 4.11 7.47 5.65
N ALA A 174 5.03 7.89 6.52
CA ALA A 174 4.76 8.10 7.94
C ALA A 174 3.75 9.22 8.23
N PHE A 175 3.69 10.25 7.38
CA PHE A 175 2.68 11.30 7.49
C PHE A 175 1.33 10.90 6.86
N PHE A 176 1.36 10.05 5.84
CA PHE A 176 0.15 9.57 5.16
C PHE A 176 -0.67 8.59 6.01
N LEU A 177 0.00 7.76 6.82
CA LEU A 177 -0.60 6.81 7.75
C LEU A 177 -1.17 7.49 8.99
#